data_AF-A0AAP0P3A0-F1
#
_entry.id   AF-A0AAP0P3A0-F1
#
_cell.length_a   1.000
_cell.length_b   1.000
_cell.length_c   1.000
_cell.angle_alpha   90.00
_cell.angle_beta   90.00
_cell.angle_gamma   90.00
#
_symmetry.space_group_name_H-M   'P 1'
#
loop_
_entity.id
_entity.type
_entity.pdbx_description
1 polymer ?
#
loop_
_entity_poly.entity_id
_entity_poly.type
_entity_poly.pdbx_seq_one_letter_code
_entity_poly.pdbx_strand_id
1 'polypeptide(L)'
;MILCTTPSFLWPWKCSAIVHSQGPLSPKTDFRASDTTIMQTHNKSLRSCECFDLHNEIVPYNKAWSWQKSMVRKRHTLIEKDEDYSDTLIVLQHPPVYTLGSGSSEEYLNFDKLNAPFDIYRTERGGEVTYHGPGQLVMYPILNLRHHKMDLHWYLRALEEVVIRTLFSTFSIKADRNAGFTGVWVGDCKLAAIGIRVSKWTTYHGLALNVTADLSPFQHIVPCGIRNRRVGNIKGLLDESRFSNGSERNIVLHTETVQLLDVTCESLLKEFSEVFQLALQCKPMSDRELL
;
A
#
# COMPACT_ATOMS: atom_id res chain seq x y z
N MET A 1 36.50 -31.92 27.01
CA MET A 1 36.51 -33.12 26.14
C MET A 1 35.07 -33.60 26.05
N ILE A 2 34.50 -33.56 24.83
CA ILE A 2 33.24 -34.18 24.34
C ILE A 2 31.94 -33.53 24.89
N LEU A 3 31.19 -32.68 24.18
CA LEU A 3 30.44 -32.74 22.89
C LEU A 3 28.97 -33.23 23.01
N CYS A 4 28.06 -32.39 22.48
CA CYS A 4 26.78 -32.68 21.81
C CYS A 4 25.64 -33.32 22.64
N THR A 5 24.35 -33.03 22.44
CA THR A 5 23.60 -32.47 21.29
C THR A 5 22.18 -32.07 21.75
N THR A 6 21.61 -31.05 21.10
CA THR A 6 20.16 -30.73 21.12
C THR A 6 19.34 -31.79 20.33
N PRO A 7 18.01 -31.72 20.39
CA PRO A 7 17.34 -31.09 19.25
C PRO A 7 16.26 -30.07 19.62
N SER A 8 16.35 -28.96 18.90
CA SER A 8 15.39 -27.87 18.74
C SER A 8 14.10 -28.36 18.07
N PHE A 9 12.95 -28.10 18.71
CA PHE A 9 11.64 -28.21 18.08
C PHE A 9 11.24 -26.87 17.44
N LEU A 10 11.03 -26.91 16.13
CA LEU A 10 10.42 -25.87 15.31
C LEU A 10 8.96 -25.65 15.73
N TRP A 11 8.59 -24.41 16.04
CA TRP A 11 7.18 -24.01 16.20
C TRP A 11 6.71 -23.31 14.93
N PRO A 12 5.58 -23.71 14.31
CA PRO A 12 5.10 -23.06 13.11
C PRO A 12 4.36 -21.76 13.44
N TRP A 13 4.71 -20.73 12.67
CA TRP A 13 4.11 -19.40 12.58
C TRP A 13 2.69 -19.54 12.01
N LYS A 14 1.67 -19.06 12.73
CA LYS A 14 0.30 -18.96 12.19
C LYS A 14 -0.24 -17.54 12.43
N CYS A 15 -0.64 -16.82 11.39
CA CYS A 15 -1.62 -15.73 11.51
C CYS A 15 -3.00 -16.40 11.26
N SER A 16 -4.02 -16.12 12.09
CA SER A 16 -5.36 -16.70 11.89
C SER A 16 -6.30 -15.65 11.34
N ALA A 17 -6.73 -15.81 10.08
CA ALA A 17 -7.82 -15.05 9.49
C ALA A 17 -9.16 -15.77 9.72
N ILE A 18 -10.22 -15.03 10.08
CA ILE A 18 -11.59 -15.57 10.15
C ILE A 18 -12.29 -15.24 8.83
N VAL A 19 -12.48 -16.25 7.98
CA VAL A 19 -13.27 -16.17 6.75
C VAL A 19 -14.64 -16.78 7.03
N HIS A 20 -15.71 -16.01 6.88
CA HIS A 20 -17.08 -16.51 7.02
C HIS A 20 -17.68 -16.81 5.65
N SER A 21 -18.29 -17.98 5.51
CA SER A 21 -19.25 -18.27 4.45
C SER A 21 -20.62 -17.71 4.84
N GLN A 22 -21.30 -17.00 3.93
CA GLN A 22 -22.69 -16.57 4.11
C GLN A 22 -23.52 -17.12 2.96
N GLY A 23 -24.60 -17.83 3.30
CA GLY A 23 -25.63 -18.31 2.38
C GLY A 23 -26.68 -17.24 2.06
N PRO A 24 -27.58 -17.49 1.11
CA PRO A 24 -28.42 -16.45 0.52
C PRO A 24 -29.59 -16.05 1.42
N LEU A 25 -29.78 -14.74 1.59
CA LEU A 25 -30.95 -14.13 2.23
C LEU A 25 -32.07 -13.93 1.20
N SER A 26 -33.26 -14.42 1.52
CA SER A 26 -34.51 -14.20 0.76
C SER A 26 -35.10 -12.80 1.01
N PRO A 27 -35.76 -12.17 0.02
CA PRO A 27 -36.33 -10.84 0.20
C PRO A 27 -37.76 -10.91 0.79
N LYS A 28 -38.06 -10.01 1.72
CA LYS A 28 -39.44 -9.62 2.04
C LYS A 28 -39.66 -8.17 1.65
N THR A 29 -40.76 -7.97 0.94
CA THR A 29 -41.27 -6.74 0.36
C THR A 29 -41.88 -5.79 1.40
N ASP A 30 -41.98 -4.55 0.95
CA ASP A 30 -43.11 -3.62 1.09
C ASP A 30 -42.89 -2.44 2.05
N PHE A 31 -42.66 -1.24 1.48
CA PHE A 31 -43.17 0.00 2.07
C PHE A 31 -43.34 1.13 1.03
N ARG A 32 -44.58 1.62 1.02
CA ARG A 32 -45.24 2.74 0.33
C ARG A 32 -44.40 3.93 -0.18
N ALA A 33 -44.82 4.38 -1.36
CA ALA A 33 -44.49 5.64 -2.00
C ALA A 33 -45.13 6.85 -1.30
N SER A 34 -44.34 7.92 -1.11
CA SER A 34 -44.79 9.31 -1.21
C SER A 34 -43.59 10.27 -1.20
N ASP A 35 -43.68 11.28 -2.06
CA ASP A 35 -42.90 12.53 -2.14
C ASP A 35 -41.53 12.50 -2.83
N THR A 36 -41.59 12.40 -4.15
CA THR A 36 -40.50 12.66 -5.10
C THR A 36 -40.14 14.15 -5.12
N THR A 37 -39.31 14.59 -4.18
CA THR A 37 -38.48 15.77 -4.42
C THR A 37 -37.33 15.33 -5.31
N ILE A 38 -37.35 15.77 -6.57
CA ILE A 38 -36.27 15.56 -7.54
C ILE A 38 -35.03 16.26 -6.98
N MET A 39 -34.19 15.54 -6.23
CA MET A 39 -32.82 15.97 -5.97
C MET A 39 -32.10 15.91 -7.31
N GLN A 40 -31.86 17.08 -7.89
CA GLN A 40 -30.91 17.23 -8.97
C GLN A 40 -29.55 16.73 -8.45
N THR A 41 -29.20 15.50 -8.80
CA THR A 41 -27.85 15.00 -8.62
C THR A 41 -26.97 15.82 -9.54
N HIS A 42 -26.32 16.86 -8.98
CA HIS A 42 -25.23 17.54 -9.67
C HIS A 42 -24.22 16.48 -10.08
N ASN A 43 -24.19 16.17 -11.38
CA ASN A 43 -23.24 15.26 -11.98
C ASN A 43 -21.87 15.97 -11.96
N LYS A 44 -21.23 16.00 -10.80
CA LYS A 44 -19.93 16.65 -10.62
C LYS A 44 -18.91 15.79 -11.35
N SER A 45 -18.45 16.29 -12.49
CA SER A 45 -17.36 15.66 -13.25
C SER A 45 -16.19 15.38 -12.32
N LEU A 46 -15.73 14.13 -12.28
CA LEU A 46 -14.58 13.74 -11.45
C LEU A 46 -13.34 14.49 -11.92
N ARG A 47 -12.47 14.84 -10.97
CA ARG A 47 -11.19 15.47 -11.26
C ARG A 47 -10.26 14.47 -11.94
N SER A 48 -9.56 14.89 -12.99
CA SER A 48 -8.61 14.02 -13.69
C SER A 48 -7.38 13.73 -12.83
N CYS A 49 -6.91 12.48 -12.88
CA CYS A 49 -5.65 12.04 -12.29
C CYS A 49 -4.85 11.22 -13.31
N GLU A 50 -3.65 11.69 -13.63
CA GLU A 50 -2.70 10.98 -14.49
C GLU A 50 -2.16 9.76 -13.75
N CYS A 51 -2.39 8.57 -14.26
CA CYS A 51 -1.94 7.33 -13.63
C CYS A 51 -0.79 6.72 -14.43
N PHE A 52 0.38 6.63 -13.80
CA PHE A 52 1.53 5.89 -14.30
C PHE A 52 1.55 4.53 -13.64
N ASP A 53 0.92 3.56 -14.29
CA ASP A 53 0.90 2.19 -13.82
C ASP A 53 2.14 1.44 -14.33
N LEU A 54 3.05 1.17 -13.41
CA LEU A 54 4.31 0.46 -13.61
C LEU A 54 4.39 -0.72 -12.64
N HIS A 55 3.25 -1.28 -12.23
CA HIS A 55 3.24 -2.33 -11.22
C HIS A 55 4.07 -3.55 -11.62
N ASN A 56 4.28 -3.79 -12.92
CA ASN A 56 5.14 -4.86 -13.43
C ASN A 56 6.62 -4.45 -13.62
N GLU A 57 6.99 -3.22 -13.31
CA GLU A 57 8.35 -2.70 -13.42
C GLU A 57 9.04 -2.61 -12.06
N ILE A 58 10.31 -3.03 -12.01
CA ILE A 58 11.21 -2.82 -10.88
C ILE A 58 11.97 -1.51 -11.08
N VAL A 59 11.57 -0.46 -10.37
CA VAL A 59 12.14 0.88 -10.52
C VAL A 59 13.11 1.18 -9.37
N PRO A 60 14.37 1.59 -9.62
CA PRO A 60 15.28 2.03 -8.56
C PRO A 60 14.67 3.12 -7.68
N TYR A 61 14.83 2.99 -6.36
CA TYR A 61 14.17 3.88 -5.39
C TYR A 61 14.53 5.35 -5.60
N ASN A 62 15.81 5.65 -5.80
CA ASN A 62 16.30 7.00 -6.05
C ASN A 62 15.70 7.63 -7.32
N LYS A 63 15.46 6.83 -8.37
CA LYS A 63 14.82 7.27 -9.63
C LYS A 63 13.35 7.63 -9.40
N ALA A 64 12.59 6.75 -8.76
CA ALA A 64 11.18 7.05 -8.45
C ALA A 64 11.04 8.24 -7.47
N TRP A 65 11.98 8.37 -6.53
CA TRP A 65 12.00 9.49 -5.60
C TRP A 65 12.37 10.81 -6.28
N SER A 66 13.25 10.80 -7.29
CA SER A 66 13.54 12.00 -8.08
C SER A 66 12.32 12.44 -8.90
N TRP A 67 11.60 11.50 -9.52
CA TRP A 67 10.34 11.79 -10.22
C TRP A 67 9.32 12.48 -9.32
N GLN A 68 9.06 11.91 -8.13
CA GLN A 68 8.16 12.51 -7.14
C GLN A 68 8.57 13.94 -6.80
N LYS A 69 9.86 14.17 -6.52
CA LYS A 69 10.35 15.52 -6.19
C LYS A 69 10.23 16.49 -7.36
N SER A 70 10.51 16.08 -8.58
CA SER A 70 10.34 16.91 -9.77
C SER A 70 8.88 17.29 -9.99
N MET A 71 7.96 16.32 -9.87
CA MET A 71 6.51 16.57 -9.99
C MET A 71 6.00 17.53 -8.91
N VAL A 72 6.42 17.34 -7.65
CA VAL A 72 6.05 18.25 -6.55
C VAL A 72 6.58 19.66 -6.80
N ARG A 73 7.84 19.81 -7.23
CA ARG A 73 8.43 21.13 -7.55
C ARG A 73 7.68 21.82 -8.70
N LYS A 74 7.41 21.10 -9.78
CA LYS A 74 6.62 21.61 -10.91
C LYS A 74 5.24 22.06 -10.46
N ARG A 75 4.58 21.33 -9.56
CA ARG A 75 3.27 21.72 -9.03
C ARG A 75 3.32 22.93 -8.13
N HIS A 76 4.40 23.12 -7.37
CA HIS A 76 4.57 24.32 -6.55
C HIS A 76 4.62 25.58 -7.41
N THR A 77 5.31 25.54 -8.55
CA THR A 77 5.36 26.71 -9.45
C THR A 77 4.02 27.00 -10.11
N LEU A 78 3.20 25.97 -10.37
CA LEU A 78 1.83 26.13 -10.88
C LEU A 78 0.88 26.67 -9.82
N ILE A 79 0.97 26.18 -8.58
CA ILE A 79 0.18 26.69 -7.44
C ILE A 79 0.48 28.18 -7.19
N GLU A 80 1.72 28.62 -7.37
CA GLU A 80 2.10 30.04 -7.25
C GLU A 80 1.48 30.93 -8.34
N LYS A 81 1.12 30.35 -9.49
CA LYS A 81 0.44 31.01 -10.60
C LYS A 81 -1.08 30.86 -10.56
N ASP A 82 -1.62 30.23 -9.52
CA ASP A 82 -3.04 29.87 -9.39
C ASP A 82 -3.56 28.99 -10.55
N GLU A 83 -2.69 28.15 -11.11
CA GLU A 83 -3.02 27.21 -12.18
C GLU A 83 -3.44 25.86 -11.60
N ASP A 84 -4.60 25.35 -12.04
CA ASP A 84 -5.06 24.00 -11.70
C ASP A 84 -4.37 22.94 -12.56
N TYR A 85 -3.89 21.86 -11.95
CA TYR A 85 -3.24 20.76 -12.64
C TYR A 85 -3.73 19.41 -12.12
N SER A 86 -3.88 18.44 -13.02
CA SER A 86 -4.33 17.08 -12.68
C SER A 86 -3.50 16.44 -11.59
N ASP A 87 -4.15 15.65 -10.75
CA ASP A 87 -3.42 14.82 -9.79
C ASP A 87 -2.60 13.76 -10.51
N THR A 88 -1.67 13.10 -9.81
CA THR A 88 -0.82 12.06 -10.40
C THR A 88 -0.75 10.89 -9.44
N LEU A 89 -0.82 9.70 -9.99
CA LEU A 89 -0.64 8.45 -9.28
C LEU A 89 0.49 7.68 -9.95
N ILE A 90 1.45 7.19 -9.17
CA ILE A 90 2.46 6.26 -9.66
C ILE A 90 2.29 4.96 -8.89
N VAL A 91 2.19 3.83 -9.58
CA VAL A 91 2.20 2.50 -8.97
C VAL A 91 3.38 1.72 -9.53
N LEU A 92 4.19 1.11 -8.69
CA LEU A 92 5.42 0.42 -9.10
C LEU A 92 5.88 -0.60 -8.06
N GLN A 93 6.98 -1.27 -8.37
CA GLN A 93 7.77 -2.02 -7.41
C GLN A 93 9.20 -1.45 -7.30
N HIS A 94 9.88 -1.76 -6.20
CA HIS A 94 11.28 -1.38 -6.00
C HIS A 94 12.19 -2.61 -5.94
N PRO A 95 13.47 -2.48 -6.33
CA PRO A 95 14.47 -3.45 -5.90
C PRO A 95 14.57 -3.42 -4.36
N PRO A 96 15.16 -4.46 -3.73
CA PRO A 96 15.37 -4.49 -2.28
C PRO A 96 16.05 -3.20 -1.79
N VAL A 97 15.40 -2.49 -0.86
CA VAL A 97 15.88 -1.20 -0.35
C VAL A 97 15.30 -0.92 1.03
N TYR A 98 16.11 -0.33 1.90
CA TYR A 98 15.64 0.26 3.15
C TYR A 98 15.47 1.76 3.01
N THR A 99 14.40 2.28 3.59
CA THR A 99 14.19 3.73 3.67
C THR A 99 13.99 4.13 5.12
N LEU A 100 14.59 5.25 5.52
CA LEU A 100 14.47 5.82 6.85
C LEU A 100 13.68 7.11 6.72
N GLY A 101 12.46 7.12 7.27
CA GLY A 101 11.63 8.32 7.31
C GLY A 101 12.15 9.36 8.30
N SER A 102 11.44 10.48 8.39
CA SER A 102 11.81 11.62 9.24
C SER A 102 11.88 11.26 10.73
N GLY A 103 11.03 10.34 11.20
CA GLY A 103 11.03 9.84 12.57
C GLY A 103 11.98 8.68 12.83
N SER A 104 12.73 8.21 11.83
CA SER A 104 13.62 7.07 11.99
C SER A 104 14.94 7.44 12.68
N SER A 105 15.40 6.53 13.53
CA SER A 105 16.75 6.48 14.07
C SER A 105 17.53 5.34 13.41
N GLU A 106 18.86 5.39 13.47
CA GLU A 106 19.73 4.30 12.99
C GLU A 106 19.69 3.10 13.95
N GLU A 107 19.26 3.28 15.20
CA GLU A 107 19.08 2.20 16.19
C GLU A 107 18.00 1.17 15.79
N TYR A 108 17.15 1.52 14.82
CA TYR A 108 16.15 0.62 14.26
C TYR A 108 16.72 -0.27 13.14
N LEU A 109 18.02 -0.18 12.85
CA LEU A 109 18.73 -1.09 11.96
C LEU A 109 19.44 -2.15 12.82
N ASN A 110 19.16 -3.42 12.54
CA ASN A 110 19.86 -4.56 13.18
C ASN A 110 21.14 -4.93 12.38
N PHE A 111 21.74 -3.96 11.70
CA PHE A 111 22.94 -4.11 10.89
C PHE A 111 23.71 -2.79 10.81
N ASP A 112 25.01 -2.88 10.52
CA ASP A 112 25.84 -1.71 10.27
C ASP A 112 25.52 -1.12 8.88
N LYS A 113 25.23 0.18 8.85
CA LYS A 113 24.92 0.94 7.64
C LYS A 113 26.05 0.90 6.60
N LEU A 114 27.31 0.80 7.03
CA LEU A 114 28.45 0.67 6.11
C LEU A 114 28.49 -0.69 5.41
N ASN A 115 27.84 -1.70 6.00
CA ASN A 115 27.77 -3.08 5.53
C ASN A 115 26.31 -3.51 5.33
N ALA A 116 25.48 -2.57 4.88
CA ALA A 116 24.06 -2.81 4.70
C ALA A 116 23.81 -3.86 3.60
N PRO A 117 22.87 -4.80 3.78
CA PRO A 117 22.59 -5.83 2.78
C PRO A 117 21.90 -5.25 1.54
N PHE A 118 21.27 -4.09 1.67
CA PHE A 118 20.60 -3.36 0.60
C PHE A 118 20.86 -1.86 0.72
N ASP A 119 20.61 -1.11 -0.36
CA ASP A 119 20.67 0.35 -0.36
C ASP A 119 19.84 0.96 0.77
N ILE A 120 20.33 2.06 1.33
CA ILE A 120 19.62 2.82 2.37
C ILE A 120 19.42 4.27 1.92
N TYR A 121 18.18 4.74 1.99
CA TYR A 121 17.84 6.15 1.73
C TYR A 121 17.16 6.79 2.95
N ARG A 122 17.72 7.91 3.44
CA ARG A 122 17.00 8.81 4.35
C ARG A 122 16.07 9.69 3.54
N THR A 123 14.79 9.73 3.90
CA THR A 123 13.75 10.44 3.14
C THR A 123 12.86 11.29 4.03
N GLU A 124 12.06 12.16 3.40
CA GLU A 124 11.21 13.12 4.10
C GLU A 124 9.85 12.55 4.54
N ARG A 125 9.54 11.31 4.15
CA ARG A 125 8.28 10.65 4.54
C ARG A 125 8.15 10.54 6.05
N GLY A 126 6.93 10.63 6.54
CA GLY A 126 6.63 10.28 7.93
C GLY A 126 6.92 8.81 8.25
N GLY A 127 6.97 8.52 9.55
CA GLY A 127 7.27 7.18 10.07
C GLY A 127 8.77 6.91 10.14
N GLU A 128 9.09 5.67 10.50
CA GLU A 128 10.44 5.23 10.80
C GLU A 128 11.06 4.43 9.65
N VAL A 129 11.89 3.43 9.93
CA VAL A 129 12.47 2.53 8.93
C VAL A 129 11.41 1.61 8.30
N THR A 130 11.53 1.34 7.01
CA THR A 130 10.78 0.28 6.32
C THR A 130 11.62 -0.34 5.21
N TYR A 131 11.17 -1.49 4.72
CA TYR A 131 11.71 -2.17 3.55
C TYR A 131 10.75 -2.07 2.36
N HIS A 132 11.32 -1.99 1.16
CA HIS A 132 10.63 -2.22 -0.12
C HIS A 132 11.40 -3.25 -0.94
N GLY A 133 10.68 -4.03 -1.75
CA GLY A 133 11.27 -5.03 -2.63
C GLY A 133 10.27 -5.61 -3.62
N PRO A 134 10.72 -6.53 -4.49
CA PRO A 134 9.85 -7.23 -5.43
C PRO A 134 8.71 -7.96 -4.72
N GLY A 135 7.52 -7.95 -5.31
CA GLY A 135 6.28 -8.47 -4.74
C GLY A 135 5.56 -7.50 -3.78
N GLN A 136 6.08 -6.28 -3.58
CA GLN A 136 5.41 -5.22 -2.83
C GLN A 136 4.94 -4.14 -3.80
N LEU A 137 3.62 -3.90 -3.86
CA LEU A 137 3.07 -2.80 -4.63
C LEU A 137 3.25 -1.49 -3.87
N VAL A 138 3.96 -0.55 -4.47
CA VAL A 138 4.16 0.78 -3.91
C VAL A 138 3.38 1.79 -4.73
N MET A 139 2.54 2.56 -4.06
CA MET A 139 1.71 3.59 -4.67
C MET A 139 2.09 4.95 -4.11
N TYR A 140 2.39 5.89 -5.01
CA TYR A 140 2.75 7.27 -4.72
C TYR A 140 1.70 8.24 -5.28
N PRO A 141 0.64 8.56 -4.51
CA PRO A 141 -0.31 9.59 -4.90
C PRO A 141 0.30 10.97 -4.66
N ILE A 142 0.50 11.69 -5.75
CA ILE A 142 0.93 13.08 -5.74
C ILE A 142 -0.34 13.89 -6.00
N LEU A 143 -0.96 14.38 -4.93
CA LEU A 143 -2.26 15.04 -4.94
C LEU A 143 -2.13 16.48 -4.47
N ASN A 144 -2.88 17.41 -5.06
CA ASN A 144 -3.06 18.76 -4.52
C ASN A 144 -4.27 18.79 -3.58
N LEU A 145 -4.02 18.67 -2.27
CA LEU A 145 -5.06 18.58 -1.25
C LEU A 145 -5.97 19.81 -1.14
N ARG A 146 -5.61 20.94 -1.77
CA ARG A 146 -6.49 22.13 -1.88
C ARG A 146 -7.76 21.84 -2.69
N HIS A 147 -7.70 20.89 -3.64
CA HIS A 147 -8.85 20.46 -4.45
C HIS A 147 -9.55 19.22 -3.88
N HIS A 148 -9.07 18.70 -2.75
CA HIS A 148 -9.63 17.58 -2.02
C HIS A 148 -10.08 18.07 -0.64
N LYS A 149 -9.30 17.74 0.39
CA LYS A 149 -9.45 18.21 1.75
C LYS A 149 -8.06 18.52 2.31
N MET A 150 -7.86 19.74 2.82
CA MET A 150 -6.62 20.16 3.48
C MET A 150 -6.51 19.58 4.91
N ASP A 151 -6.47 18.25 4.99
CA ASP A 151 -6.46 17.51 6.25
C ASP A 151 -5.59 16.25 6.08
N LEU A 152 -4.46 16.25 6.78
CA LEU A 152 -3.48 15.16 6.69
C LEU A 152 -3.98 13.87 7.35
N HIS A 153 -4.81 13.98 8.39
CA HIS A 153 -5.38 12.81 9.05
C HIS A 153 -6.39 12.15 8.13
N TRP A 154 -7.26 12.94 7.50
CA TRP A 154 -8.18 12.43 6.47
C TRP A 154 -7.42 11.75 5.34
N TYR A 155 -6.39 12.40 4.78
CA TYR A 155 -5.65 11.84 3.66
C TYR A 155 -4.99 10.50 4.02
N LEU A 156 -4.37 10.41 5.19
CA LEU A 156 -3.79 9.16 5.69
C LEU A 156 -4.87 8.08 5.88
N ARG A 157 -6.01 8.41 6.51
CA ARG A 157 -7.12 7.47 6.69
C ARG A 157 -7.74 7.03 5.37
N ALA A 158 -7.75 7.89 4.35
CA ALA A 158 -8.20 7.56 3.01
C ALA A 158 -7.26 6.56 2.33
N LEU A 159 -5.94 6.70 2.46
CA LEU A 159 -4.98 5.69 1.96
C LEU A 159 -5.14 4.34 2.67
N GLU A 160 -5.38 4.33 3.98
CA GLU A 160 -5.72 3.09 4.70
C GLU A 160 -7.01 2.47 4.15
N GLU A 161 -8.02 3.30 3.88
CA GLU A 161 -9.31 2.85 3.36
C GLU A 161 -9.18 2.20 1.98
N VAL A 162 -8.37 2.78 1.08
CA VAL A 162 -8.07 2.17 -0.22
C VAL A 162 -7.60 0.73 -0.06
N VAL A 163 -6.61 0.51 0.81
CA VAL A 163 -6.05 -0.83 1.01
C VAL A 163 -7.05 -1.76 1.70
N ILE A 164 -7.78 -1.30 2.72
CA ILE A 164 -8.81 -2.09 3.41
C ILE A 164 -9.87 -2.57 2.40
N ARG A 165 -10.35 -1.66 1.55
CA ARG A 165 -11.35 -1.97 0.53
C ARG A 165 -10.80 -2.95 -0.52
N THR A 166 -9.56 -2.77 -0.98
CA THR A 166 -8.90 -3.70 -1.90
C THR A 166 -8.79 -5.11 -1.31
N LEU A 167 -8.36 -5.23 -0.05
CA LEU A 167 -8.24 -6.51 0.63
C LEU A 167 -9.59 -7.21 0.77
N PHE A 168 -10.64 -6.46 1.07
CA PHE A 168 -11.98 -7.01 1.23
C PHE A 168 -12.63 -7.38 -0.11
N SER A 169 -12.64 -6.47 -1.09
CA SER A 169 -13.37 -6.65 -2.35
C SER A 169 -12.79 -7.75 -3.24
N THR A 170 -11.47 -7.94 -3.19
CA THR A 170 -10.77 -8.89 -4.07
C THR A 170 -10.47 -10.21 -3.39
N PHE A 171 -10.13 -10.18 -2.10
CA PHE A 171 -9.62 -11.38 -1.40
C PHE A 171 -10.50 -11.81 -0.24
N SER A 172 -11.58 -11.08 0.07
CA SER A 172 -12.40 -11.29 1.27
C SER A 172 -11.58 -11.26 2.57
N ILE A 173 -10.44 -10.57 2.56
CA ILE A 173 -9.57 -10.39 3.73
C ILE A 173 -10.11 -9.21 4.53
N LYS A 174 -10.56 -9.47 5.76
CA LYS A 174 -10.96 -8.42 6.70
C LYS A 174 -9.72 -7.81 7.33
N ALA A 175 -9.35 -6.64 6.83
CA ALA A 175 -8.28 -5.82 7.40
C ALA A 175 -8.86 -4.61 8.12
N ASP A 176 -8.09 -4.06 9.06
CA ASP A 176 -8.47 -2.90 9.85
C ASP A 176 -7.26 -1.99 10.12
N ARG A 177 -7.57 -0.83 10.67
CA ARG A 177 -6.63 0.12 11.25
C ARG A 177 -6.28 -0.35 12.66
N ASN A 178 -5.06 -0.06 13.10
CA ASN A 178 -4.66 -0.32 14.48
C ASN A 178 -4.40 1.02 15.18
N ALA A 179 -5.11 1.26 16.28
CA ALA A 179 -5.02 2.53 17.01
C ALA A 179 -3.57 2.78 17.46
N GLY A 180 -3.03 3.94 17.12
CA GLY A 180 -1.63 4.30 17.38
C GLY A 180 -0.62 3.78 16.36
N PHE A 181 -1.03 2.95 15.39
CA PHE A 181 -0.12 2.33 14.43
C PHE A 181 -0.60 2.49 12.99
N THR A 182 -0.06 3.52 12.34
CA THR A 182 -0.32 3.83 10.93
C THR A 182 -0.08 2.63 10.02
N GLY A 183 -1.03 2.36 9.12
CA GLY A 183 -0.99 1.25 8.17
C GLY A 183 -2.21 0.34 8.29
N VAL A 184 -2.23 -0.72 7.50
CA VAL A 184 -3.36 -1.66 7.44
C VAL A 184 -2.92 -3.04 7.93
N TRP A 185 -3.78 -3.66 8.73
CA TRP A 185 -3.46 -4.81 9.57
C TRP A 185 -4.51 -5.91 9.44
N VAL A 186 -4.07 -7.16 9.56
CA VAL A 186 -4.94 -8.33 9.75
C VAL A 186 -4.50 -8.99 11.05
N GLY A 187 -5.32 -8.87 12.09
CA GLY A 187 -4.90 -9.20 13.46
C GLY A 187 -3.69 -8.36 13.89
N ASP A 188 -2.58 -9.01 14.21
CA ASP A 188 -1.30 -8.40 14.56
C ASP A 188 -0.30 -8.31 13.39
N CYS A 189 -0.70 -8.78 12.20
CA CYS A 189 0.14 -8.86 11.01
C CYS A 189 -0.09 -7.60 10.14
N LYS A 190 0.94 -6.77 9.95
CA LYS A 190 0.90 -5.56 9.11
C LYS A 190 1.04 -5.92 7.63
N LEU A 191 0.05 -5.56 6.81
CA LEU A 191 0.07 -5.84 5.37
C LEU A 191 0.52 -4.62 4.57
N ALA A 192 0.17 -3.41 5.03
CA ALA A 192 0.55 -2.20 4.34
C ALA A 192 1.16 -1.16 5.28
N ALA A 193 2.28 -0.59 4.84
CA ALA A 193 2.89 0.58 5.43
C ALA A 193 2.38 1.84 4.72
N ILE A 194 2.13 2.90 5.48
CA ILE A 194 1.75 4.20 4.94
C ILE A 194 2.69 5.24 5.52
N GLY A 195 3.38 5.95 4.65
CA GLY A 195 4.35 6.98 4.97
C GLY A 195 4.27 8.07 3.93
N ILE A 196 3.75 9.23 4.34
CA ILE A 196 3.48 10.35 3.44
C ILE A 196 4.35 11.56 3.79
N ARG A 197 4.49 12.47 2.84
CA ARG A 197 4.96 13.83 3.07
C ARG A 197 4.05 14.79 2.30
N VAL A 198 3.77 15.95 2.90
CA VAL A 198 2.97 16.99 2.25
C VAL A 198 3.69 18.32 2.30
N SER A 199 3.94 18.94 1.15
CA SER A 199 4.58 20.24 1.02
C SER A 199 3.70 21.19 0.20
N LYS A 200 3.39 22.38 0.74
CA LYS A 200 2.42 23.33 0.15
C LYS A 200 1.07 22.70 -0.24
N TRP A 201 0.59 21.73 0.55
CA TRP A 201 -0.60 20.91 0.27
C TRP A 201 -0.49 19.96 -0.93
N THR A 202 0.71 19.77 -1.48
CA THR A 202 1.01 18.71 -2.45
C THR A 202 1.60 17.49 -1.74
N THR A 203 0.99 16.32 -1.92
CA THR A 203 1.45 15.05 -1.32
C THR A 203 2.53 14.39 -2.16
N TYR A 204 3.36 13.57 -1.52
CA TYR A 204 4.24 12.58 -2.15
C TYR A 204 4.65 11.53 -1.11
N HIS A 205 5.38 10.51 -1.55
CA HIS A 205 5.37 9.17 -0.94
C HIS A 205 3.95 8.61 -0.95
N GLY A 206 3.58 7.72 -0.03
CA GLY A 206 2.27 7.07 -0.11
C GLY A 206 2.20 5.79 0.70
N LEU A 207 1.82 4.71 0.04
CA LEU A 207 1.59 3.41 0.65
C LEU A 207 2.40 2.31 -0.02
N ALA A 208 2.70 1.25 0.74
CA ALA A 208 3.38 0.06 0.27
C ALA A 208 2.61 -1.17 0.80
N LEU A 209 2.02 -1.95 -0.10
CA LEU A 209 1.22 -3.12 0.18
C LEU A 209 2.00 -4.40 -0.16
N ASN A 210 2.20 -5.25 0.84
CA ASN A 210 2.88 -6.53 0.67
C ASN A 210 1.93 -7.53 0.00
N VAL A 211 2.17 -7.84 -1.28
CA VAL A 211 1.35 -8.80 -2.03
C VAL A 211 1.99 -10.18 -1.95
N THR A 212 3.16 -10.32 -2.56
CA THR A 212 3.95 -11.56 -2.62
C THR A 212 5.39 -11.36 -2.13
N ALA A 213 5.69 -10.17 -1.58
CA ALA A 213 7.02 -9.77 -1.14
C ALA A 213 7.67 -10.76 -0.18
N ASP A 214 8.96 -10.99 -0.36
CA ASP A 214 9.79 -11.63 0.67
C ASP A 214 9.82 -10.74 1.92
N LEU A 215 9.48 -11.34 3.06
CA LEU A 215 9.41 -10.65 4.34
C LEU A 215 10.68 -10.82 5.17
N SER A 216 11.61 -11.68 4.75
CA SER A 216 12.89 -11.90 5.46
C SER A 216 13.66 -10.59 5.74
N PRO A 217 13.67 -9.57 4.84
CA PRO A 217 14.37 -8.31 5.10
C PRO A 217 13.81 -7.50 6.28
N PHE A 218 12.52 -7.67 6.61
CA PHE A 218 11.93 -6.99 7.77
C PHE A 218 12.54 -7.45 9.11
N GLN A 219 13.19 -8.62 9.16
CA GLN A 219 13.88 -9.11 10.37
C GLN A 219 15.14 -8.30 10.70
N HIS A 220 15.71 -7.63 9.70
CA HIS A 220 16.91 -6.81 9.85
C HIS A 220 16.59 -5.38 10.31
N ILE A 221 15.32 -5.04 10.52
CA ILE A 221 14.88 -3.71 10.96
C ILE A 221 13.87 -3.82 12.10
N VAL A 222 13.70 -2.73 12.84
CA VAL A 222 12.63 -2.57 13.85
C VAL A 222 11.62 -1.56 13.31
N PRO A 223 10.59 -2.00 12.55
CA PRO A 223 9.61 -1.08 11.98
C PRO A 223 8.69 -0.52 13.08
N CYS A 224 8.44 0.79 13.05
CA CYS A 224 7.57 1.47 14.01
C CYS A 224 7.99 1.33 15.48
N GLY A 225 9.28 1.08 15.76
CA GLY A 225 9.90 1.12 17.09
C GLY A 225 9.46 -0.04 17.98
N ILE A 226 8.69 -0.98 17.44
CA ILE A 226 8.01 -2.03 18.19
C ILE A 226 8.45 -3.38 17.67
N ARG A 227 9.15 -4.11 18.54
CA ARG A 227 9.71 -5.43 18.24
C ARG A 227 8.67 -6.55 18.18
N ASN A 228 7.47 -6.34 18.72
CA ASN A 228 6.45 -7.39 18.92
C ASN A 228 5.32 -7.36 17.87
N ARG A 229 5.57 -6.83 16.67
CA ARG A 229 4.54 -6.77 15.61
C ARG A 229 5.02 -7.46 14.35
N ARG A 230 4.15 -8.29 13.76
CA ARG A 230 4.45 -9.09 12.58
C ARG A 230 4.20 -8.28 11.32
N VAL A 231 4.94 -8.60 10.28
CA VAL A 231 4.65 -8.16 8.91
C VAL A 231 4.12 -9.37 8.15
N GLY A 232 3.10 -9.16 7.32
CA GLY A 232 2.49 -10.19 6.49
C GLY A 232 2.40 -9.74 5.03
N ASN A 233 1.99 -10.66 4.16
CA ASN A 233 1.68 -10.39 2.77
C ASN A 233 0.38 -11.14 2.38
N ILE A 234 -0.25 -10.72 1.27
CA ILE A 234 -1.52 -11.30 0.81
C ILE A 234 -1.36 -12.79 0.50
N LYS A 235 -0.30 -13.16 -0.22
CA LYS A 235 -0.02 -14.55 -0.60
C LYS A 235 0.00 -15.49 0.62
N GLY A 236 0.70 -15.12 1.68
CA GLY A 236 0.83 -15.90 2.90
C GLY A 236 -0.52 -16.13 3.59
N LEU A 237 -1.36 -15.09 3.68
CA LEU A 237 -2.71 -15.23 4.24
C LEU A 237 -3.61 -16.14 3.40
N LEU A 238 -3.52 -16.04 2.06
CA LEU A 238 -4.28 -16.90 1.16
C LEU A 238 -3.82 -18.36 1.27
N ASP A 239 -2.51 -18.60 1.34
CA ASP A 239 -1.95 -19.94 1.52
C ASP A 239 -2.43 -20.56 2.85
N GLU A 240 -2.37 -19.82 3.97
CA GLU A 240 -2.89 -20.26 5.27
C GLU A 240 -4.38 -20.64 5.22
N SER A 241 -5.19 -19.89 4.46
CA SER A 241 -6.62 -20.18 4.28
C SER A 241 -6.86 -21.47 3.47
N ARG A 242 -6.01 -21.74 2.46
CA ARG A 242 -6.08 -22.96 1.62
C ARG A 242 -5.73 -24.20 2.42
N PHE A 243 -4.68 -24.15 3.25
CA PHE A 243 -4.29 -25.26 4.12
C PHE A 243 -5.35 -25.56 5.18
N SER A 244 -6.04 -24.54 5.69
CA SER A 244 -7.14 -24.73 6.64
C SER A 244 -8.37 -25.41 6.01
N ASN A 245 -8.50 -25.36 4.68
CA ASN A 245 -9.62 -25.93 3.92
C ASN A 245 -9.29 -27.25 3.19
N GLY A 246 -8.10 -27.84 3.40
CA GLY A 246 -7.79 -29.23 3.04
C GLY A 246 -7.53 -29.53 1.54
N SER A 247 -7.26 -28.54 0.68
CA SER A 247 -6.96 -28.79 -0.74
C SER A 247 -5.47 -28.76 -1.05
N GLU A 248 -4.83 -29.92 -1.24
CA GLU A 248 -3.46 -30.04 -1.76
C GLU A 248 -3.43 -29.84 -3.29
N ARG A 249 -2.86 -28.74 -3.76
CA ARG A 249 -2.39 -28.62 -5.16
C ARG A 249 -1.07 -27.86 -5.22
N ASN A 250 0.03 -28.61 -5.17
CA ASN A 250 1.38 -28.14 -5.51
C ASN A 250 1.55 -28.33 -7.02
N ILE A 251 1.69 -27.24 -7.81
CA ILE A 251 2.37 -27.15 -9.15
C ILE A 251 2.14 -25.77 -9.85
N VAL A 252 1.41 -24.79 -9.27
CA VAL A 252 1.08 -23.51 -9.96
C VAL A 252 1.58 -22.24 -9.21
N LEU A 253 2.78 -22.23 -8.61
CA LEU A 253 3.18 -21.09 -7.77
C LEU A 253 3.54 -19.78 -8.52
N HIS A 254 4.15 -19.88 -9.70
CA HIS A 254 4.70 -18.69 -10.38
C HIS A 254 3.62 -17.90 -11.13
N THR A 255 2.74 -18.60 -11.87
CA THR A 255 1.57 -18.01 -12.53
C THR A 255 0.63 -17.37 -11.52
N GLU A 256 0.46 -17.98 -10.34
CA GLU A 256 -0.34 -17.38 -9.25
C GLU A 256 0.28 -16.08 -8.72
N THR A 257 1.60 -15.92 -8.73
CA THR A 257 2.26 -14.74 -8.16
C THR A 257 2.09 -13.50 -9.04
N VAL A 258 2.31 -13.63 -10.35
CA VAL A 258 2.12 -12.53 -11.31
C VAL A 258 0.64 -12.14 -11.36
N GLN A 259 -0.25 -13.13 -11.46
CA GLN A 259 -1.69 -12.88 -11.43
C GLN A 259 -2.15 -12.20 -10.14
N LEU A 260 -1.56 -12.55 -8.99
CA LEU A 260 -1.92 -11.92 -7.72
C LEU A 260 -1.47 -10.45 -7.66
N LEU A 261 -0.32 -10.11 -8.24
CA LEU A 261 0.12 -8.71 -8.35
C LEU A 261 -0.81 -7.91 -9.27
N ASP A 262 -1.12 -8.43 -10.46
CA ASP A 262 -1.99 -7.77 -11.44
C ASP A 262 -3.38 -7.49 -10.83
N VAL A 263 -4.02 -8.54 -10.29
CA VAL A 263 -5.35 -8.45 -9.69
C VAL A 263 -5.35 -7.52 -8.46
N THR A 264 -4.27 -7.52 -7.67
CA THR A 264 -4.16 -6.57 -6.56
C THR A 264 -4.01 -5.14 -7.07
N CYS A 265 -3.20 -4.90 -8.11
CA CYS A 265 -3.00 -3.57 -8.68
C CYS A 265 -4.30 -3.01 -9.26
N GLU A 266 -5.01 -3.79 -10.08
CA GLU A 266 -6.30 -3.38 -10.66
C GLU A 266 -7.31 -2.95 -9.59
N SER A 267 -7.44 -3.76 -8.53
CA SER A 267 -8.31 -3.44 -7.40
C SER A 267 -7.82 -2.20 -6.64
N LEU A 268 -6.52 -2.08 -6.41
CA LEU A 268 -5.94 -0.92 -5.72
C LEU A 268 -6.18 0.39 -6.48
N LEU A 269 -6.04 0.39 -7.81
CA LEU A 269 -6.35 1.53 -8.67
C LEU A 269 -7.85 1.88 -8.64
N LYS A 270 -8.72 0.87 -8.74
CA LYS A 270 -10.17 1.04 -8.65
C LYS A 270 -10.59 1.66 -7.31
N GLU A 271 -10.15 1.07 -6.19
CA GLU A 271 -10.52 1.56 -4.87
C GLU A 271 -9.88 2.94 -4.58
N PHE A 272 -8.69 3.22 -5.11
CA PHE A 272 -8.11 4.56 -5.07
C PHE A 272 -8.96 5.60 -5.79
N SER A 273 -9.37 5.31 -7.03
CA SER A 273 -10.28 6.13 -7.83
C SER A 273 -11.58 6.43 -7.07
N GLU A 274 -12.18 5.43 -6.45
CA GLU A 274 -13.44 5.57 -5.72
C GLU A 274 -13.27 6.30 -4.38
N VAL A 275 -12.21 6.07 -3.62
CA VAL A 275 -12.00 6.74 -2.33
C VAL A 275 -11.69 8.23 -2.54
N PHE A 276 -10.89 8.57 -3.56
CA PHE A 276 -10.49 9.95 -3.84
C PHE A 276 -11.40 10.67 -4.85
N GLN A 277 -12.40 9.98 -5.43
CA GLN A 277 -13.31 10.53 -6.44
C GLN A 277 -12.54 11.14 -7.62
N LEU A 278 -11.60 10.35 -8.17
CA LEU A 278 -10.71 10.75 -9.26
C LEU A 278 -10.99 9.94 -10.52
N ALA A 279 -10.96 10.57 -11.69
CA ALA A 279 -10.95 9.87 -12.97
C ALA A 279 -9.49 9.52 -13.34
N LEU A 280 -9.11 8.25 -13.19
CA LEU A 280 -7.76 7.79 -13.56
C LEU A 280 -7.59 7.75 -15.08
N GLN A 281 -6.55 8.40 -15.57
CA GLN A 281 -6.11 8.38 -16.96
C GLN A 281 -4.77 7.65 -17.03
N CYS A 282 -4.80 6.34 -17.27
CA CYS A 282 -3.59 5.53 -17.35
C CYS A 282 -2.79 5.89 -18.60
N LYS A 283 -1.52 6.25 -18.41
CA LYS A 283 -0.59 6.62 -19.47
C LYS A 283 0.65 5.74 -19.41
N PRO A 284 1.24 5.36 -20.56
CA PRO A 284 2.58 4.80 -20.57
C PRO A 284 3.55 5.86 -20.04
N MET A 285 4.49 5.47 -19.19
CA MET A 285 5.48 6.41 -18.67
C MET A 285 6.51 6.74 -19.75
N SER A 286 6.55 8.00 -20.19
CA SER A 286 7.59 8.48 -21.11
C SER A 286 8.70 9.21 -20.34
N ASP A 287 9.96 9.03 -20.74
CA ASP A 287 11.10 9.74 -20.11
C ASP A 287 10.96 11.27 -20.18
N ARG A 288 10.18 11.80 -21.12
CA ARG A 288 9.92 13.25 -21.28
C ARG A 288 8.95 13.82 -20.25
N GLU A 289 8.08 13.01 -19.65
CA GLU A 289 7.16 13.46 -18.59
C GLU A 289 7.84 13.51 -17.21
N LEU A 290 9.09 13.01 -17.14
CA LEU A 290 9.83 12.77 -15.90
C LEU A 290 11.11 13.59 -15.75
N LEU A 291 11.45 14.39 -16.77
CA LEU A 291 12.52 15.39 -16.80
C LEU A 291 11.94 16.80 -16.60
#